data_AF-A0A7L2KXE1-F1
#
_entry.id   AF-A0A7L2KXE1-F1
#
_cell.length_a   1.000
_cell.length_b   1.000
_cell.length_c   1.000
_cell.angle_alpha   90.00
_cell.angle_beta   90.00
_cell.angle_gamma   90.00
#
_symmetry.space_group_name_H-M   'P 1'
#
loop_
_entity.id
_entity.type
_entity.pdbx_description
1 polymer ?
#
loop_
_entity_poly.entity_id
_entity_poly.type
_entity_poly.pdbx_seq_one_letter_code
_entity_poly.pdbx_strand_id
1 'polypeptide(L)'
;GLSPAHGSLWELKQMISEATGKNAFLHYGFYGCYCGLGGKGQPKDATDRCCQLHDTCYHSLLNYHCNAKRERYDYYWRRGQLCCRKDSHCSYLSCECDRSLALCLRRNRGSYTKRYRFYPNALCR
;
A
#
# COMPACT_ATOMS: atom_id res chain seq x y z
N GLY A 1 -5.71 11.36 -26.26
CA GLY A 1 -5.86 9.94 -25.92
C GLY A 1 -6.29 9.85 -24.47
N LEU A 2 -7.38 9.16 -24.17
CA LEU A 2 -7.92 9.02 -22.81
C LEU A 2 -6.86 8.38 -21.91
N SER A 3 -6.27 9.16 -21.01
CA SER A 3 -5.43 8.65 -19.92
C SER A 3 -6.21 7.56 -19.19
N PRO A 4 -5.60 6.40 -18.87
CA PRO A 4 -6.22 5.51 -17.92
C PRO A 4 -6.45 6.33 -16.65
N ALA A 5 -7.59 6.15 -15.98
CA ALA A 5 -7.83 6.81 -14.71
C ALA A 5 -6.73 6.37 -13.72
N HIS A 6 -5.67 7.16 -13.62
CA HIS A 6 -4.65 7.03 -12.59
C HIS A 6 -5.35 7.45 -11.29
N GLY A 7 -6.06 6.51 -10.66
CA GLY A 7 -6.58 6.66 -9.30
C GLY A 7 -5.57 6.14 -8.28
N SER A 8 -5.92 6.23 -6.99
CA SER A 8 -5.09 5.98 -5.78
C SER A 8 -3.97 4.95 -5.86
N LEU A 9 -4.16 3.86 -6.60
CA LEU A 9 -3.14 2.81 -6.77
C LEU A 9 -1.89 3.34 -7.47
N TRP A 10 -2.03 4.38 -8.28
CA TRP A 10 -0.91 5.08 -8.90
C TRP A 10 -0.10 5.85 -7.86
N GLU A 11 -0.76 6.66 -7.03
CA GLU A 11 -0.14 7.38 -5.91
C GLU A 11 0.50 6.41 -4.90
N LEU A 12 -0.19 5.31 -4.56
CA LEU A 12 0.35 4.24 -3.72
C LEU A 12 1.65 3.66 -4.30
N LYS A 13 1.65 3.33 -5.60
CA LYS A 13 2.81 2.78 -6.30
C LYS A 13 3.99 3.75 -6.25
N GLN A 14 3.74 5.03 -6.49
CA GLN A 14 4.78 6.07 -6.42
C GLN A 14 5.33 6.20 -5.01
N MET A 15 4.44 6.32 -4.02
CA MET A 15 4.79 6.49 -2.62
C MET A 15 5.61 5.31 -2.06
N ILE A 16 5.21 4.08 -2.34
CA ILE A 16 5.99 2.88 -1.97
C ILE A 16 7.36 2.93 -2.66
N SER A 17 7.40 3.28 -3.95
CA SER A 17 8.66 3.27 -4.70
C SER A 17 9.65 4.30 -4.15
N GLU A 18 9.18 5.50 -3.83
CA GLU A 18 9.98 6.55 -3.19
C GLU A 18 10.43 6.15 -1.77
N ALA A 19 9.51 5.67 -0.93
CA ALA A 19 9.81 5.33 0.45
C ALA A 19 10.77 4.15 0.57
N THR A 20 10.66 3.16 -0.32
CA THR A 20 11.42 1.91 -0.24
C THR A 20 12.62 1.86 -1.17
N GLY A 21 12.71 2.73 -2.18
CA GLY A 21 13.73 2.66 -3.24
C GLY A 21 13.64 1.36 -4.06
N LYS A 22 12.47 0.73 -4.12
CA LYS A 22 12.20 -0.50 -4.88
C LYS A 22 11.05 -0.26 -5.84
N ASN A 23 11.03 -0.96 -6.98
CA ASN A 23 9.85 -0.95 -7.85
C ASN A 23 8.66 -1.58 -7.10
N ALA A 24 7.65 -0.77 -6.76
CA ALA A 24 6.55 -1.20 -5.91
C ALA A 24 5.79 -2.41 -6.47
N PHE A 25 5.48 -2.39 -7.77
CA PHE A 25 4.76 -3.47 -8.44
C PHE A 25 5.54 -4.79 -8.39
N LEU A 26 6.81 -4.76 -8.79
CA LEU A 26 7.65 -5.97 -8.84
C LEU A 26 7.99 -6.54 -7.46
N HIS A 27 8.13 -5.69 -6.43
CA HIS A 27 8.59 -6.13 -5.12
C HIS A 27 7.48 -6.44 -4.12
N TYR A 28 6.35 -5.72 -4.21
CA TYR A 28 5.28 -5.76 -3.23
C TYR A 28 3.92 -6.09 -3.83
N GLY A 29 3.69 -5.92 -5.14
CA GLY A 29 2.35 -6.11 -5.73
C GLY A 29 1.78 -7.53 -5.64
N PHE A 30 2.63 -8.53 -5.41
CA PHE A 30 2.25 -9.95 -5.24
C PHE A 30 3.11 -10.60 -4.16
N TYR A 31 3.30 -9.90 -3.05
CA TYR A 31 4.18 -10.36 -1.97
C TYR A 31 3.38 -11.04 -0.86
N GLY A 32 3.81 -12.23 -0.46
CA GLY A 32 3.17 -12.97 0.62
C GLY A 32 1.71 -13.30 0.32
N CYS A 33 0.85 -13.12 1.31
CA CYS A 33 -0.56 -13.49 1.26
C CYS A 33 -1.52 -12.30 1.21
N TYR A 34 -1.04 -11.11 1.55
CA TYR A 34 -1.85 -9.90 1.66
C TYR A 34 -1.43 -8.82 0.67
N CYS A 35 -0.15 -8.71 0.29
CA CYS A 35 0.24 -7.67 -0.65
C CYS A 35 -0.25 -7.99 -2.07
N GLY A 36 -1.29 -7.30 -2.53
CA GLY A 36 -1.88 -7.47 -3.86
C GLY A 36 -3.41 -7.53 -3.81
N LEU A 37 -4.02 -8.35 -4.66
CA LEU A 37 -5.46 -8.61 -4.64
C LEU A 37 -5.76 -9.82 -3.74
N GLY A 38 -6.60 -9.63 -2.72
CA GLY A 38 -7.06 -10.69 -1.84
C GLY A 38 -6.62 -10.47 -0.40
N GLY A 39 -6.19 -11.54 0.27
CA GLY A 39 -5.82 -11.53 1.69
C GLY A 39 -6.50 -12.64 2.47
N LYS A 40 -5.76 -13.68 2.87
CA LYS A 40 -6.25 -14.73 3.77
C LYS A 40 -5.12 -15.41 4.53
N GLY A 41 -5.46 -16.04 5.65
CA GLY A 41 -4.53 -16.82 6.44
C GLY A 41 -3.53 -15.99 7.22
N GLN A 42 -2.38 -16.55 7.54
CA GLN A 42 -1.34 -15.85 8.30
C GLN A 42 -0.37 -15.09 7.38
N PRO A 43 -0.02 -13.83 7.71
CA PRO A 43 1.00 -13.08 6.98
C PRO A 43 2.35 -13.79 7.09
N LYS A 44 3.09 -13.84 5.96
CA LYS A 44 4.34 -14.62 5.86
C LYS A 44 5.52 -14.00 6.59
N ASP A 45 5.53 -12.67 6.71
CA ASP A 45 6.52 -11.94 7.49
C ASP A 45 6.00 -10.52 7.81
N ALA A 46 6.86 -9.67 8.36
CA ALA A 46 6.53 -8.29 8.70
C ALA A 46 6.17 -7.42 7.48
N THR A 47 6.71 -7.71 6.29
CA THR A 47 6.34 -7.01 5.04
C THR A 47 4.90 -7.36 4.67
N ASP A 48 4.54 -8.64 4.73
CA ASP A 48 3.18 -9.10 4.43
C ASP A 48 2.17 -8.61 5.48
N ARG A 49 2.58 -8.52 6.75
CA ARG A 49 1.76 -7.92 7.81
C ARG A 49 1.45 -6.44 7.55
N CYS A 50 2.36 -5.67 6.94
CA CYS A 50 2.08 -4.29 6.54
C CYS A 50 0.89 -4.22 5.57
N CYS A 51 0.83 -5.15 4.61
CA CYS A 51 -0.25 -5.22 3.62
C CYS A 51 -1.58 -5.66 4.25
N GLN A 52 -1.55 -6.60 5.19
CA GLN A 52 -2.76 -6.98 5.94
C GLN A 52 -3.37 -5.80 6.72
N LEU A 53 -2.52 -4.96 7.32
CA LEU A 53 -2.95 -3.74 8.00
C LEU A 53 -3.50 -2.70 7.01
N HIS A 54 -2.88 -2.60 5.83
CA HIS A 54 -3.36 -1.73 4.75
C HIS A 54 -4.74 -2.15 4.24
N ASP A 55 -4.97 -3.44 3.99
CA ASP A 55 -6.28 -3.97 3.60
C ASP A 55 -7.34 -3.67 4.66
N THR A 56 -6.97 -3.81 5.94
CA THR A 56 -7.85 -3.47 7.07
C THR A 56 -8.18 -1.97 7.08
N CYS A 57 -7.18 -1.11 6.81
CA CYS A 57 -7.37 0.33 6.70
C CYS A 57 -8.35 0.65 5.56
N TYR A 58 -8.10 0.14 4.35
CA TYR A 58 -8.99 0.30 3.19
C TYR A 58 -10.41 -0.20 3.45
N HIS A 59 -10.56 -1.35 4.13
CA HIS A 59 -11.87 -1.86 4.49
C HIS A 59 -12.61 -0.93 5.46
N SER A 60 -11.91 -0.39 6.47
CA SER A 60 -12.50 0.56 7.41
C SER A 60 -12.99 1.85 6.75
N LEU A 61 -12.32 2.29 5.66
CA LEU A 61 -12.71 3.48 4.91
C LEU A 61 -14.06 3.35 4.19
N LEU A 62 -14.53 2.12 3.95
CA LEU A 62 -15.86 1.88 3.39
C LEU A 62 -16.97 2.34 4.35
N ASN A 63 -16.74 2.30 5.66
CA ASN A 63 -17.70 2.80 6.66
C ASN A 63 -17.86 4.33 6.60
N TYR A 64 -16.88 5.02 6.02
CA TYR A 64 -16.92 6.47 5.77
C TYR A 64 -17.33 6.79 4.32
N HIS A 65 -17.83 5.81 3.57
CA HIS A 65 -18.17 5.92 2.14
C HIS A 65 -16.99 6.33 1.25
N CYS A 66 -15.75 6.09 1.69
CA CYS A 66 -14.54 6.40 0.94
C CYS A 66 -14.06 5.16 0.17
N ASN A 67 -13.94 5.28 -1.15
CA ASN A 67 -13.34 4.23 -1.97
C ASN A 67 -11.86 4.49 -2.19
N ALA A 68 -11.04 4.06 -1.22
CA ALA A 68 -9.60 4.30 -1.21
C ALA A 68 -8.86 3.73 -2.41
N LYS A 69 -9.42 2.78 -3.18
CA LYS A 69 -8.82 2.25 -4.42
C LYS A 69 -9.00 3.17 -5.64
N ARG A 70 -9.87 4.18 -5.54
CA ARG A 70 -10.22 5.12 -6.62
C ARG A 70 -9.95 6.58 -6.24
N GLU A 71 -9.85 6.87 -4.95
CA GLU A 71 -9.66 8.22 -4.42
C GLU A 71 -8.27 8.77 -4.76
N ARG A 72 -8.20 9.85 -5.55
CA ARG A 72 -6.94 10.56 -5.76
C ARG A 72 -6.58 11.39 -4.54
N TYR A 73 -5.30 11.52 -4.27
CA TYR A 73 -4.80 12.33 -3.18
C TYR A 73 -3.42 12.88 -3.49
N ASP A 74 -3.03 13.94 -2.79
CA ASP A 74 -1.68 14.50 -2.90
C ASP A 74 -0.86 14.21 -1.64
N TYR A 75 0.41 13.90 -1.84
CA TYR A 75 1.39 13.73 -0.77
C TYR A 75 2.68 14.48 -1.09
N TYR A 76 3.51 14.69 -0.07
CA TYR A 76 4.80 15.36 -0.25
C TYR A 76 5.80 14.92 0.83
N TRP A 77 7.07 15.15 0.56
CA TRP A 77 8.14 14.99 1.54
C TRP A 77 8.53 16.35 2.13
N ARG A 78 8.63 16.42 3.45
CA ARG A 78 9.15 17.59 4.16
C ARG A 78 10.16 17.14 5.19
N ARG A 79 11.43 17.55 5.03
CA ARG A 79 12.54 17.20 5.94
C ARG A 79 12.64 15.68 6.21
N GLY A 80 12.51 14.87 5.17
CA GLY A 80 12.57 13.40 5.28
C GLY A 80 11.32 12.72 5.85
N GLN A 81 10.26 13.49 6.13
CA GLN A 81 8.97 12.98 6.55
C GLN A 81 7.99 12.97 5.37
N LEU A 82 7.38 11.82 5.11
CA LEU A 82 6.26 11.69 4.18
C LEU A 82 5.00 12.24 4.84
N CYS A 83 4.27 13.11 4.14
CA CYS A 83 3.10 13.83 4.62
C CYS A 83 1.95 13.80 3.60
N CYS A 84 0.72 13.64 4.08
CA CYS A 84 -0.50 13.74 3.28
C CYS A 84 -1.03 15.17 3.26
N ARG A 85 -1.48 15.64 2.08
CA ARG A 85 -2.22 16.90 1.99
C ARG A 85 -3.63 16.71 2.50
N LYS A 86 -4.15 17.75 3.17
CA LYS A 86 -5.52 17.78 3.67
C LYS A 86 -6.39 18.44 2.62
N ASP A 87 -6.95 17.63 1.73
CA ASP A 87 -7.90 18.07 0.72
C ASP A 87 -9.33 17.64 1.13
N SER A 88 -9.86 16.57 0.53
CA SER A 88 -11.10 15.93 0.97
C SER A 88 -10.86 14.99 2.15
N HIS A 89 -11.92 14.68 2.90
CA HIS A 89 -11.88 13.67 3.96
C HIS A 89 -11.37 12.32 3.42
N CYS A 90 -11.92 11.85 2.29
CA CYS A 90 -11.53 10.57 1.70
C CYS A 90 -10.11 10.59 1.14
N SER A 91 -9.69 11.68 0.49
CA SER A 91 -8.32 11.86 -0.02
C SER A 91 -7.31 11.75 1.12
N TYR A 92 -7.53 12.50 2.21
CA TYR A 92 -6.65 12.49 3.36
C TYR A 92 -6.56 11.10 4.02
N LEU A 93 -7.69 10.44 4.25
CA LEU A 93 -7.71 9.11 4.87
C LEU A 93 -7.07 8.04 3.98
N SER A 94 -7.33 8.08 2.67
CA SER A 94 -6.72 7.15 1.71
C SER A 94 -5.21 7.32 1.67
N CYS A 95 -4.74 8.57 1.63
CA CYS A 95 -3.33 8.89 1.72
C CYS A 95 -2.70 8.38 3.03
N GLU A 96 -3.36 8.53 4.18
CA GLU A 96 -2.80 8.07 5.46
C GLU A 96 -2.71 6.53 5.55
N CYS A 97 -3.65 5.79 4.95
CA CYS A 97 -3.52 4.34 4.79
C CYS A 97 -2.27 3.99 3.97
N ASP A 98 -2.09 4.63 2.82
CA ASP A 98 -0.98 4.37 1.89
C ASP A 98 0.38 4.79 2.47
N ARG A 99 0.41 5.93 3.16
CA ARG A 99 1.57 6.43 3.90
C ARG A 99 1.99 5.44 4.98
N SER A 100 1.03 4.91 5.73
CA SER A 100 1.30 3.92 6.77
C SER A 100 1.89 2.65 6.17
N LEU A 101 1.35 2.17 5.04
CA LEU A 101 1.90 1.04 4.30
C LEU A 101 3.33 1.32 3.83
N ALA A 102 3.56 2.42 3.10
CA ALA A 102 4.87 2.77 2.54
C ALA A 102 5.95 2.88 3.63
N LEU A 103 5.63 3.49 4.77
CA LEU A 103 6.55 3.60 5.90
C LEU A 103 6.78 2.25 6.61
N CYS A 104 5.75 1.41 6.73
CA CYS A 104 5.88 0.06 7.26
C CYS A 104 6.79 -0.81 6.38
N LEU A 105 6.59 -0.78 5.05
CA LEU A 105 7.44 -1.47 4.09
C LEU A 105 8.89 -0.95 4.16
N ARG A 106 9.08 0.37 4.25
CA ARG A 106 10.41 0.99 4.40
C ARG A 106 11.15 0.47 5.63
N ARG A 107 10.46 0.40 6.78
CA ARG A 107 11.02 -0.10 8.04
C ARG A 107 11.42 -1.58 7.96
N ASN A 108 10.62 -2.40 7.28
CA ASN A 108 10.85 -3.84 7.15
C ASN A 108 11.71 -4.25 5.95
N ARG A 109 12.38 -3.29 5.28
CA ARG A 109 13.28 -3.59 4.14
C ARG A 109 14.39 -4.58 4.49
N GLY A 110 14.91 -4.52 5.72
CA GLY A 110 16.01 -5.39 6.17
C GLY A 110 15.60 -6.85 6.34
N SER A 111 14.33 -7.11 6.65
CA SER A 111 13.78 -8.47 6.82
C SER A 111 12.97 -8.94 5.61
N TYR A 112 13.09 -8.26 4.47
CA TYR A 112 12.37 -8.63 3.24
C TYR A 112 12.87 -9.99 2.72
N THR A 113 11.94 -10.93 2.54
CA THR A 113 12.25 -12.29 2.11
C THR A 113 11.91 -12.50 0.63
N LYS A 114 12.93 -12.59 -0.23
CA LYS A 114 12.76 -12.73 -1.69
C LYS A 114 11.84 -13.88 -2.12
N ARG A 115 11.80 -14.99 -1.36
CA ARG A 115 10.96 -16.16 -1.66
C ARG A 115 9.45 -15.89 -1.60
N TYR A 116 9.04 -14.82 -0.91
CA TYR A 116 7.64 -14.43 -0.83
C TYR A 116 7.24 -13.43 -1.91
N ARG A 117 8.16 -13.03 -2.80
CA ARG A 117 7.79 -12.28 -4.01
C ARG A 117 7.10 -13.22 -5.00
N PHE A 118 5.98 -12.78 -5.56
CA PHE A 118 5.12 -13.58 -6.44
C PHE A 118 4.62 -14.86 -5.74
N TYR A 119 4.31 -14.76 -4.45
CA TYR A 119 3.89 -15.91 -3.66
C TYR A 119 2.47 -16.35 -4.06
N PRO A 120 2.21 -17.64 -4.32
CA PRO A 120 0.89 -18.09 -4.76
C PRO A 120 -0.17 -18.00 -3.64
N ASN A 121 -1.23 -17.23 -3.87
CA ASN A 121 -2.35 -17.07 -2.92
C ASN A 121 -3.04 -18.41 -2.53
N ALA A 122 -2.91 -19.45 -3.36
CA ALA A 122 -3.39 -20.80 -3.05
C ALA A 122 -2.68 -21.44 -1.83
N LEU A 123 -1.46 -20.98 -1.52
CA LEU A 123 -0.65 -21.46 -0.39
C LEU A 123 -0.85 -20.63 0.89
N CYS A 124 -1.80 -19.70 0.87
CA CYS A 124 -2.18 -18.89 2.03
C CYS A 124 -3.23 -19.63 2.85
N ARG A 125 -2.92 -19.85 4.13
CA ARG A 125 -3.70 -20.61 5.11
C ARG A 125 -3.62 -19.92 6.46
#